data_AF-A0A964AP98-F1
#
_entry.id   AF-A0A964AP98-F1
#
_cell.length_a   1.000
_cell.length_b   1.000
_cell.length_c   1.000
_cell.angle_alpha   90.00
_cell.angle_beta   90.00
_cell.angle_gamma   90.00
#
_symmetry.space_group_name_H-M   'P 1'
#
loop_
_entity.id
_entity.type
_entity.pdbx_description
1 polymer ?
#
loop_
_entity_poly.entity_id
_entity_poly.type
_entity_poly.pdbx_seq_one_letter_code
_entity_poly.pdbx_strand_id
1 'polypeptide(L)'
;MKKLVPIFLLLAAALVLFWLWTARLPPFDGHPEPVDLSVDDVRIEHDAVRVKGTAHYARRISQVRPARFMRPERTWYLFPLFPPGDTMSTEIRVMVASPYEPEELVAFEDVTVEGWALPPRAAVNAQVEQALREAGYSFMSDYALIEVFEPEE
;
A
#
# COMPACT_ATOMS: atom_id res chain seq x y z
N MET A 1 -28.26 -21.58 42.16
CA MET A 1 -27.46 -22.01 40.98
C MET A 1 -27.87 -21.37 39.64
N LYS A 2 -29.13 -20.94 39.42
CA LYS A 2 -29.57 -20.34 38.13
C LYS A 2 -28.92 -19.00 37.74
N LYS A 3 -28.30 -18.26 38.68
CA LYS A 3 -27.70 -16.93 38.42
C LYS A 3 -26.26 -16.96 37.87
N LEU A 4 -25.59 -18.12 37.88
CA LEU A 4 -24.21 -18.26 37.40
C LEU A 4 -24.12 -18.62 35.91
N VAL A 5 -25.16 -19.25 35.38
CA VAL A 5 -25.29 -19.61 33.96
C VAL A 5 -25.12 -18.42 33.00
N PRO A 6 -25.74 -17.24 33.22
CA PRO A 6 -25.55 -16.11 32.30
C PRO A 6 -24.13 -15.53 32.34
N ILE A 7 -23.47 -15.56 33.50
CA ILE A 7 -22.09 -15.09 33.65
C ILE A 7 -21.13 -16.01 32.91
N PHE A 8 -21.34 -17.32 33.00
CA PHE A 8 -20.52 -18.31 32.30
C PHE A 8 -20.69 -18.20 30.78
N LEU A 9 -21.91 -17.98 30.29
CA LEU A 9 -22.16 -17.76 28.85
C LEU A 9 -21.50 -16.48 28.32
N LEU A 10 -21.54 -15.39 29.09
CA LEU A 10 -20.85 -14.15 28.73
C LEU A 10 -19.33 -14.33 28.69
N LEU A 11 -18.76 -15.03 29.67
CA LEU A 11 -17.33 -15.34 29.68
C LEU A 11 -16.94 -16.23 28.50
N ALA A 12 -17.73 -17.25 28.18
CA ALA A 12 -17.48 -18.11 27.03
C ALA A 12 -17.56 -17.32 25.71
N ALA A 13 -18.57 -16.46 25.54
CA ALA A 13 -18.71 -15.61 24.36
C ALA A 13 -17.54 -14.62 24.23
N ALA A 14 -17.09 -14.01 25.33
CA ALA A 14 -15.92 -13.14 25.34
C ALA A 14 -14.64 -13.90 24.99
N LEU A 15 -14.49 -15.13 25.48
CA LEU A 15 -13.33 -15.97 25.17
C LEU A 15 -13.31 -16.39 23.70
N VAL A 16 -14.48 -16.72 23.13
CA VAL A 16 -14.62 -17.05 21.71
C VAL A 16 -14.34 -15.83 20.84
N LEU A 17 -14.88 -14.65 21.18
CA LEU A 17 -14.58 -13.40 20.47
C LEU A 17 -13.10 -13.03 20.54
N PHE A 18 -12.50 -13.16 21.73
CA PHE A 18 -11.07 -12.94 21.92
C PHE A 18 -10.23 -13.93 21.11
N TRP A 19 -10.61 -15.22 21.11
CA TRP A 19 -9.93 -16.25 20.32
C TRP A 19 -10.07 -15.99 18.82
N LEU A 20 -11.27 -15.67 18.32
CA LEU A 20 -11.52 -15.29 16.92
C LEU A 20 -10.69 -14.06 16.50
N TRP A 21 -10.59 -13.06 17.38
CA TRP A 21 -9.77 -11.88 17.17
C TRP A 21 -8.27 -12.21 17.12
N THR A 22 -7.76 -13.06 18.03
CA THR A 22 -6.36 -13.49 18.01
C THR A 22 -6.01 -14.42 16.85
N ALA A 23 -6.97 -15.22 16.40
CA ALA A 23 -6.81 -16.19 15.32
C ALA A 23 -6.99 -15.58 13.92
N ARG A 24 -7.35 -14.28 13.83
CA ARG A 24 -7.67 -13.59 12.58
C ARG A 24 -8.66 -14.37 11.70
N LEU A 25 -9.67 -15.00 12.32
CA LEU A 25 -10.72 -15.70 11.59
C LEU A 25 -11.81 -14.70 11.16
N PRO A 26 -12.51 -14.91 10.04
CA PRO A 26 -13.61 -14.03 9.61
C PRO A 26 -14.60 -13.82 10.77
N PRO A 27 -15.03 -12.58 11.09
CA PRO A 27 -14.83 -11.31 10.36
C PRO A 27 -13.62 -10.46 10.80
N PHE A 28 -12.63 -11.04 11.49
CA PHE A 28 -11.48 -10.34 12.09
C PHE A 28 -10.14 -10.66 11.39
N ASP A 29 -10.21 -11.19 10.16
CA ASP A 29 -9.08 -11.47 9.27
C ASP A 29 -8.34 -10.21 8.78
N GLY A 30 -8.87 -9.02 9.04
CA GLY A 30 -8.08 -7.82 9.33
C GLY A 30 -7.42 -7.12 8.14
N HIS A 31 -7.59 -7.63 6.92
CA HIS A 31 -7.23 -6.93 5.70
C HIS A 31 -8.50 -6.58 4.93
N PRO A 32 -8.79 -5.28 4.69
CA PRO A 32 -9.88 -4.91 3.81
C PRO A 32 -9.63 -5.53 2.44
N GLU A 33 -10.67 -6.12 1.84
CA GLU A 33 -10.58 -6.67 0.49
C GLU A 33 -10.17 -5.55 -0.48
N PRO A 34 -9.11 -5.73 -1.29
CA PRO A 34 -8.63 -4.67 -2.17
C PRO A 34 -9.70 -4.31 -3.19
N VAL A 35 -10.06 -3.03 -3.27
CA VAL A 35 -11.01 -2.53 -4.24
C VAL A 35 -10.31 -2.29 -5.57
N ASP A 36 -10.86 -2.84 -6.66
CA ASP A 36 -10.34 -2.60 -8.00
C ASP A 36 -10.64 -1.15 -8.43
N LEU A 37 -9.58 -0.36 -8.67
CA LEU A 37 -9.66 1.05 -9.04
C LEU A 37 -8.80 1.37 -10.25
N SER A 38 -9.19 2.39 -11.00
CA SER A 38 -8.32 3.02 -12.00
C SER A 38 -7.31 3.94 -11.30
N VAL A 39 -6.18 4.21 -11.96
CA VAL A 39 -5.13 5.13 -11.44
C VAL A 39 -5.71 6.50 -11.07
N ASP A 40 -6.67 6.99 -11.85
CA ASP A 40 -7.28 8.32 -11.66
C ASP A 40 -8.29 8.36 -10.50
N ASP A 41 -8.79 7.20 -10.08
CA ASP A 41 -9.79 7.05 -9.02
C ASP A 41 -9.17 6.71 -7.66
N VAL A 42 -7.86 6.44 -7.61
CA VAL A 42 -7.17 6.18 -6.34
C VAL A 42 -7.25 7.42 -5.46
N ARG A 43 -7.75 7.21 -4.25
CA ARG A 43 -7.84 8.23 -3.20
C ARG A 43 -7.48 7.62 -1.85
N ILE A 44 -7.08 8.46 -0.90
CA ILE A 44 -6.61 8.06 0.45
C ILE A 44 -7.73 7.41 1.27
N GLU A 45 -9.01 7.67 0.95
CA GLU A 45 -10.16 7.07 1.63
C GLU A 45 -10.32 5.57 1.32
N HIS A 46 -9.65 5.05 0.29
CA HIS A 46 -9.65 3.64 -0.03
C HIS A 46 -8.53 2.95 0.76
N ASP A 47 -8.88 2.20 1.80
CA ASP A 47 -7.91 1.57 2.71
C ASP A 47 -6.98 0.59 1.94
N ALA A 48 -7.57 -0.36 1.22
CA ALA A 48 -6.88 -1.35 0.37
C ALA A 48 -7.33 -1.22 -1.09
N VAL A 49 -6.38 -1.20 -2.03
CA VAL A 49 -6.64 -0.99 -3.46
C VAL A 49 -5.91 -2.01 -4.33
N ARG A 50 -6.54 -2.37 -5.45
CA ARG A 50 -5.92 -3.06 -6.59
C ARG A 50 -5.97 -2.13 -7.79
N VAL A 51 -4.81 -1.79 -8.34
CA VAL A 51 -4.70 -0.81 -9.43
C VAL A 51 -3.82 -1.39 -10.54
N LYS A 52 -4.34 -1.35 -11.77
CA LYS A 52 -3.56 -1.69 -12.97
C LYS A 52 -3.08 -0.39 -13.63
N GLY A 53 -1.79 -0.33 -13.96
CA GLY A 53 -1.21 0.85 -14.60
C GLY A 53 0.16 0.57 -15.19
N THR A 54 0.76 1.60 -15.79
CA THR A 54 2.13 1.56 -16.29
C THR A 54 3.06 2.20 -15.28
N ALA A 55 3.98 1.41 -14.73
CA ALA A 55 5.02 1.88 -13.84
C ALA A 55 6.10 2.62 -14.64
N HIS A 56 6.54 3.78 -14.14
CA HIS A 56 7.58 4.59 -14.76
C HIS A 56 8.88 4.52 -13.95
N TYR A 57 9.93 3.93 -14.52
CA TYR A 57 11.24 3.74 -13.88
C TYR A 57 12.30 4.73 -14.37
N ALA A 58 11.90 5.89 -14.89
CA ALA A 58 12.80 6.90 -15.46
C ALA A 58 13.94 7.32 -14.50
N ARG A 59 13.68 7.31 -13.19
CA ARG A 59 14.68 7.35 -12.13
C ARG A 59 14.44 6.17 -11.21
N ARG A 60 15.46 5.32 -11.03
CA ARG A 60 15.45 4.32 -9.96
C ARG A 60 15.64 5.03 -8.63
N ILE A 61 14.56 5.09 -7.87
CA ILE A 61 14.57 5.68 -6.54
C ILE A 61 14.29 4.56 -5.56
N SER A 62 15.20 4.40 -4.61
CA SER A 62 15.02 3.51 -3.48
C SER A 62 15.18 4.30 -2.19
N GLN A 63 14.41 3.91 -1.18
CA GLN A 63 14.47 4.49 0.15
C GLN A 63 14.55 3.37 1.17
N VAL A 64 15.61 3.38 1.96
CA VAL A 64 15.72 2.51 3.14
C VAL A 64 14.81 3.10 4.21
N ARG A 65 13.81 2.33 4.64
CA ARG A 65 12.98 2.71 5.79
C ARG A 65 13.52 2.05 7.04
N PRO A 66 13.78 2.83 8.11
CA PRO A 66 14.30 2.27 9.35
C PRO A 66 13.27 1.32 9.97
N ALA A 67 13.78 0.30 10.66
CA ALA A 67 12.95 -0.64 11.40
C ALA A 67 11.98 0.10 12.34
N ARG A 68 10.70 -0.32 12.35
CA ARG A 68 9.67 0.21 13.27
C ARG A 68 9.06 -0.94 14.05
N PHE A 69 9.25 -0.96 15.36
CA PHE A 69 8.67 -1.86 16.38
C PHE A 69 8.62 -3.37 16.03
N MET A 70 7.90 -3.78 14.98
CA MET A 70 7.75 -5.15 14.49
C MET A 70 8.16 -5.36 13.02
N ARG A 71 8.56 -4.33 12.28
CA ARG A 71 9.03 -4.45 10.88
C ARG A 71 10.54 -4.22 10.79
N PRO A 72 11.30 -5.10 10.12
CA PRO A 72 12.73 -4.93 9.89
C PRO A 72 13.01 -3.72 8.98
N GLU A 73 14.26 -3.28 8.97
CA GLU A 73 14.74 -2.31 7.97
C GLU A 73 14.55 -2.89 6.57
N ARG A 74 13.99 -2.10 5.64
CA ARG A 74 13.72 -2.57 4.29
C ARG A 74 13.89 -1.47 3.26
N THR A 75 14.43 -1.84 2.11
CA THR A 75 14.51 -1.00 0.92
C THR A 75 13.18 -1.02 0.21
N TRP A 76 12.61 0.16 -0.01
CA TRP A 76 11.40 0.37 -0.81
C TRP A 76 11.77 1.07 -2.10
N TYR A 77 11.34 0.52 -3.22
CA TYR A 77 11.49 1.10 -4.55
C TYR A 77 10.26 1.97 -4.84
N LEU A 78 10.51 3.21 -5.23
CA LEU A 78 9.49 4.24 -5.42
C LEU A 78 9.40 4.59 -6.90
N PHE A 79 8.18 4.51 -7.44
CA PHE A 79 7.92 4.84 -8.84
C PHE A 79 6.50 5.38 -9.03
N PRO A 80 6.28 6.32 -9.97
CA PRO A 80 4.94 6.72 -10.35
C PRO A 80 4.25 5.64 -11.17
N LEU A 81 2.93 5.58 -11.02
CA LEU A 81 2.04 4.69 -11.76
C LEU A 81 1.07 5.55 -12.59
N PHE A 82 1.01 5.27 -13.89
CA PHE A 82 0.16 5.98 -14.85
C PHE A 82 -0.91 5.04 -15.41
N PRO A 83 -1.95 5.58 -16.09
CA PRO A 83 -2.92 4.75 -16.78
C PRO A 83 -2.25 3.70 -17.69
N PRO A 84 -2.84 2.51 -17.86
CA PRO A 84 -2.24 1.44 -18.66
C PRO A 84 -1.88 1.89 -20.09
N GLY A 85 -0.65 1.58 -20.52
CA GLY A 85 -0.07 1.96 -21.80
C GLY A 85 0.45 3.41 -21.88
N ASP A 86 0.31 4.21 -20.83
CA ASP A 86 0.82 5.58 -20.82
C ASP A 86 2.31 5.60 -20.47
N THR A 87 3.12 6.08 -21.41
CA THR A 87 4.59 6.22 -21.26
C THR A 87 5.06 7.67 -21.37
N MET A 88 4.11 8.60 -21.55
CA MET A 88 4.40 10.00 -21.90
C MET A 88 3.95 10.97 -20.82
N SER A 89 2.99 10.58 -19.98
CA SER A 89 2.54 11.41 -18.87
C SER A 89 3.62 11.64 -17.83
N THR A 90 3.58 12.84 -17.26
CA THR A 90 4.52 13.29 -16.22
C THR A 90 3.83 13.80 -14.96
N GLU A 91 2.50 13.90 -14.98
CA GLU A 91 1.69 14.33 -13.84
C GLU A 91 1.35 13.15 -12.92
N ILE A 92 2.04 13.06 -11.78
CA ILE A 92 1.94 12.00 -10.79
C ILE A 92 0.66 12.18 -9.96
N ARG A 93 -0.27 11.24 -10.12
CA ARG A 93 -1.44 11.03 -9.26
C ARG A 93 -1.25 9.89 -8.28
N VAL A 94 -0.52 8.86 -8.69
CA VAL A 94 -0.25 7.68 -7.88
C VAL A 94 1.25 7.43 -7.85
N MET A 95 1.79 7.33 -6.64
CA MET A 95 3.10 6.77 -6.37
C MET A 95 2.93 5.35 -5.85
N VAL A 96 3.88 4.48 -6.14
CA VAL A 96 3.94 3.12 -5.60
C VAL A 96 5.23 2.98 -4.80
N ALA A 97 5.12 2.38 -3.62
CA ALA A 97 6.22 1.87 -2.83
C ALA A 97 6.17 0.34 -2.88
N SER A 98 7.12 -0.26 -3.59
CA SER A 98 7.24 -1.71 -3.75
C SER A 98 8.47 -2.24 -3.01
N PRO A 99 8.41 -3.42 -2.37
CA PRO A 99 9.61 -4.09 -1.86
C PRO A 99 10.40 -4.76 -3.00
N TYR A 100 9.85 -4.82 -4.21
CA TYR A 100 10.45 -5.47 -5.37
C TYR A 100 11.23 -4.48 -6.22
N GLU A 101 12.49 -4.84 -6.52
CA GLU A 101 13.33 -4.05 -7.41
C GLU A 101 12.83 -4.18 -8.86
N PRO A 102 12.66 -3.06 -9.59
CA PRO A 102 12.37 -3.13 -11.01
C PRO A 102 13.56 -3.67 -11.82
N GLU A 103 13.28 -4.38 -12.90
CA GLU A 103 14.33 -4.96 -13.76
C GLU A 103 15.29 -3.89 -14.33
N GLU A 104 16.57 -4.27 -14.49
CA GLU A 104 17.66 -3.33 -14.79
C GLU A 104 17.56 -2.61 -16.15
N LEU A 105 16.78 -3.13 -17.10
CA LEU A 105 16.67 -2.57 -18.44
C LEU A 105 15.26 -2.05 -18.76
N VAL A 106 14.33 -2.13 -17.79
CA VAL A 106 12.93 -1.75 -17.98
C VAL A 106 12.74 -0.31 -17.56
N ALA A 107 12.30 0.52 -18.51
CA ALA A 107 11.92 1.91 -18.26
C ALA A 107 10.42 2.06 -17.94
N PHE A 108 9.60 1.19 -18.53
CA PHE A 108 8.15 1.19 -18.39
C PHE A 108 7.64 -0.26 -18.35
N GLU A 109 6.69 -0.52 -17.46
CA GLU A 109 6.09 -1.85 -17.32
C GLU A 109 4.62 -1.74 -16.94
N ASP A 110 3.76 -2.51 -17.62
CA ASP A 110 2.38 -2.65 -17.19
C ASP A 110 2.30 -3.61 -16.01
N VAL A 111 1.91 -3.08 -14.85
CA VAL A 111 1.85 -3.80 -13.59
C VAL A 111 0.45 -3.74 -12.98
N THR A 112 0.12 -4.76 -12.19
CA THR A 112 -1.03 -4.72 -11.28
C THR A 112 -0.48 -4.66 -9.87
N VAL A 113 -0.88 -3.64 -9.13
CA VAL A 113 -0.37 -3.34 -7.79
C VAL A 113 -1.51 -3.49 -6.79
N GLU A 114 -1.27 -4.27 -5.75
CA GLU A 114 -2.19 -4.44 -4.62
C GLU A 114 -1.51 -3.89 -3.36
N GLY A 115 -2.17 -2.99 -2.65
CA GLY A 115 -1.55 -2.35 -1.49
C GLY A 115 -2.46 -1.42 -0.71
N TRP A 116 -1.87 -0.82 0.32
CA TRP A 116 -2.51 0.19 1.16
C TRP A 116 -2.43 1.56 0.49
N ALA A 117 -3.56 2.28 0.36
CA ALA A 117 -3.49 3.68 -0.03
C ALA A 117 -3.14 4.54 1.19
N LEU A 118 -1.99 5.21 1.12
CA LEU A 118 -1.43 6.02 2.18
C LEU A 118 -1.35 7.48 1.74
N PRO A 119 -1.41 8.42 2.69
CA PRO A 119 -1.11 9.80 2.39
C PRO A 119 0.35 9.93 1.92
N PRO A 120 0.62 10.81 0.96
CA PRO A 120 1.92 10.90 0.29
C PRO A 120 3.11 11.13 1.22
N ARG A 121 2.90 11.92 2.28
CA ARG A 121 3.90 12.26 3.29
C ARG A 121 4.25 11.11 4.24
N ALA A 122 3.52 9.99 4.20
CA ALA A 122 3.84 8.83 5.03
C ALA A 122 5.17 8.18 4.61
N ALA A 123 5.58 8.36 3.35
CA ALA A 123 6.61 7.50 2.78
C ALA A 123 7.42 8.08 1.61
N VAL A 124 6.95 9.12 0.92
CA VAL A 124 7.76 9.86 -0.05
C VAL A 124 8.39 11.05 0.67
N ASN A 125 9.72 11.05 0.80
CA ASN A 125 10.42 12.18 1.41
C ASN A 125 10.68 13.30 0.37
N ALA A 126 11.04 14.50 0.85
CA ALA A 126 11.28 15.65 -0.03
C ALA A 126 12.40 15.43 -1.06
N GLN A 127 13.38 14.56 -0.76
CA GLN A 127 14.47 14.24 -1.69
C GLN A 127 13.96 13.42 -2.87
N VAL A 128 13.04 12.48 -2.63
CA VAL A 128 12.39 11.70 -3.69
C VAL A 128 11.54 12.60 -4.58
N GLU A 129 10.73 13.47 -3.99
CA GLU A 129 9.93 14.44 -4.76
C GLU A 129 10.82 15.33 -5.63
N GLN A 130 11.90 15.86 -5.06
CA GLN A 130 12.85 16.70 -5.77
C GLN A 130 13.51 15.93 -6.94
N ALA A 131 13.95 14.69 -6.72
CA ALA A 131 14.56 13.86 -7.75
C ALA A 131 13.60 13.57 -8.92
N LEU A 132 12.31 13.35 -8.63
CA LEU A 132 11.29 13.16 -9.67
C LEU A 132 10.98 14.47 -10.41
N ARG A 133 10.93 15.61 -9.71
CA ARG A 133 10.76 16.92 -10.36
C ARG A 133 11.93 17.24 -11.30
N GLU A 134 13.15 16.94 -10.90
CA GLU A 134 14.34 17.08 -11.75
C GLU A 134 14.32 16.15 -12.98
N ALA A 135 13.62 15.02 -12.88
CA ALA A 135 13.38 14.10 -14.00
C ALA A 135 12.20 14.52 -14.90
N GLY A 136 11.55 15.66 -14.62
CA GLY A 136 10.46 16.21 -15.44
C GLY A 136 9.05 15.87 -14.97
N TYR A 137 8.89 15.25 -13.80
CA TYR A 137 7.58 14.93 -13.23
C TYR A 137 6.99 16.09 -12.43
N SER A 138 5.67 16.18 -12.40
CA SER A 138 4.90 17.06 -11.52
C SER A 138 4.03 16.24 -10.58
N PHE A 139 3.85 16.68 -9.33
CA PHE A 139 2.96 16.01 -8.38
C PHE A 139 1.64 16.75 -8.29
N MET A 140 0.53 16.01 -8.39
CA MET A 140 -0.80 16.52 -8.04
C MET A 140 -0.88 16.84 -6.54
N SER A 141 -1.68 17.82 -6.15
CA SER A 141 -1.82 18.21 -4.74
C SER A 141 -2.37 17.10 -3.84
N ASP A 142 -3.13 16.19 -4.42
CA ASP A 142 -3.88 15.11 -3.80
C ASP A 142 -3.37 13.72 -4.22
N TYR A 143 -2.11 13.63 -4.69
CA TYR A 143 -1.55 12.34 -5.10
C TYR A 143 -1.55 11.33 -3.94
N ALA A 144 -1.82 10.08 -4.27
CA ALA A 144 -1.84 8.97 -3.32
C ALA A 144 -0.54 8.15 -3.42
N LEU A 145 -0.18 7.49 -2.33
CA LEU A 145 0.87 6.47 -2.32
C LEU A 145 0.24 5.09 -2.10
N ILE A 146 0.61 4.11 -2.92
CA ILE A 146 0.25 2.70 -2.70
C ILE A 146 1.47 1.99 -2.12
N GLU A 147 1.37 1.53 -0.86
CA GLU A 147 2.36 0.63 -0.26
C GLU A 147 1.95 -0.82 -0.56
N VAL A 148 2.71 -1.51 -1.41
CA VAL A 148 2.39 -2.88 -1.86
C VAL A 148 2.28 -3.83 -0.68
N PHE A 149 1.27 -4.70 -0.67
CA PHE A 149 1.15 -5.74 0.34
C PHE A 149 2.39 -6.63 0.33
N GLU A 150 2.88 -6.95 1.52
CA GLU A 150 3.91 -7.97 1.65
C GLU A 150 3.23 -9.33 1.43
N PRO A 151 3.82 -10.23 0.62
CA PRO A 151 3.36 -11.62 0.62
C PRO A 151 3.61 -12.20 2.02
N GLU A 152 2.64 -12.94 2.54
CA GLU A 152 2.89 -13.81 3.69
C GLU A 152 3.93 -14.85 3.25
N GLU A 153 5.11 -14.85 3.89
CA GLU A 153 6.16 -15.87 3.68
C GLU A 153 5.71 -17.26 4.15
#